data_AF-A0A2H0BB14-F1
#
_entry.id   AF-A0A2H0BB14-F1
#
_cell.length_a   1.000
_cell.length_b   1.000
_cell.length_c   1.000
_cell.angle_alpha   90.00
_cell.angle_beta   90.00
_cell.angle_gamma   90.00
#
_symmetry.space_group_name_H-M   'P 1'
#
loop_
_entity.id
_entity.type
_entity.pdbx_description
1 polymer ?
#
loop_
_entity_poly.entity_id
_entity_poly.type
_entity_poly.pdbx_seq_one_letter_code
_entity_poly.pdbx_strand_id
1 'polypeptide(L)' 'MFGGQEIIVVLIIVLLLFGGTKIPQLMRGLGRGMNEFKKAKEGLYDDLDDNGKKTTKPTTPAEENKK' A
#
# COMPACT_ATOMS: atom_id res chain seq x y z
N MET A 1 18.10 27.66 -10.57
CA MET A 1 18.05 26.20 -10.79
C MET A 1 18.53 25.47 -9.53
N PHE A 2 17.90 25.68 -8.36
CA PHE A 2 18.49 25.25 -7.07
C PHE A 2 17.73 24.14 -6.33
N GLY A 3 16.41 23.99 -6.48
CA GLY A 3 15.66 23.01 -5.66
C GLY A 3 15.85 21.52 -5.99
N GLY A 4 16.14 21.16 -7.23
CA GLY A 4 16.24 19.74 -7.63
C GLY A 4 17.51 19.05 -7.15
N GLN A 5 18.62 19.78 -7.10
CA GLN A 5 19.93 19.22 -6.78
C GLN A 5 20.07 18.93 -5.28
N GLU A 6 19.49 19.79 -4.43
CA GLU A 6 19.45 19.62 -2.97
C GLU A 6 18.66 18.35 -2.59
N ILE A 7 17.51 18.13 -3.22
CA ILE A 7 16.68 16.93 -3.00
C ILE A 7 17.45 15.66 -3.38
N ILE A 8 18.18 15.67 -4.49
CA ILE A 8 19.01 14.53 -4.92
C ILE A 8 20.11 14.21 -3.91
N VAL A 9 20.80 15.23 -3.38
CA VAL A 9 21.85 15.03 -2.37
C VAL A 9 21.27 14.42 -1.09
N VAL A 10 20.12 14.93 -0.63
CA VAL A 10 19.42 14.37 0.55
C VAL A 10 19.02 12.92 0.32
N LEU A 11 18.47 12.59 -0.86
CA LEU A 11 18.11 11.21 -1.21
C LEU A 11 19.31 10.28 -1.20
N ILE A 12 20.47 10.72 -1.71
CA ILE A 12 21.71 9.93 -1.68
C ILE A 12 22.15 9.68 -0.24
N ILE A 13 22.14 10.69 0.63
CA ILE A 13 22.52 10.52 2.04
C ILE A 13 21.60 9.52 2.74
N VAL A 14 20.28 9.68 2.56
CA VAL A 14 19.29 8.74 3.12
C VAL A 14 19.52 7.32 2.57
N LEU A 15 19.82 7.18 1.29
CA LEU A 15 20.09 5.88 0.67
C LEU A 15 21.38 5.24 1.20
N LEU A 16 22.40 6.03 1.55
CA LEU A 16 23.63 5.52 2.16
C LEU A 16 23.41 5.08 3.62
N LEU A 17 22.62 5.82 4.39
CA LEU A 17 22.32 5.49 5.78
C LEU A 17 21.40 4.28 5.93
N PHE A 18 20.33 4.22 5.12
CA PHE A 18 19.32 3.17 5.21
C PHE A 18 19.54 2.03 4.21
N GLY A 19 20.35 2.25 3.16
CA GLY A 19 20.51 1.30 2.06
C GLY A 19 19.34 1.30 1.06
N GLY A 20 19.60 0.88 -0.18
CA GLY A 20 18.58 0.79 -1.23
C GLY A 20 17.45 -0.20 -0.97
N THR A 21 17.63 -1.13 -0.04
CA THR A 21 16.66 -2.20 0.24
C THR A 21 15.66 -1.84 1.33
N LYS A 22 16.01 -0.95 2.27
CA LYS A 22 15.14 -0.63 3.41
C LYS A 22 13.98 0.28 3.01
N ILE A 23 14.21 1.33 2.23
CA ILE A 23 13.14 2.24 1.78
C ILE A 23 12.00 1.47 1.07
N PRO A 24 12.27 0.59 0.07
CA PRO A 24 11.22 -0.22 -0.56
C PRO A 24 10.56 -1.23 0.39
N GLN A 25 11.31 -1.78 1.35
CA GLN A 25 10.78 -2.72 2.33
C GLN A 25 9.78 -2.04 3.29
N LEU A 26 10.11 -0.85 3.79
CA LEU A 26 9.21 -0.03 4.60
C LEU A 26 7.98 0.40 3.79
N MET A 27 8.16 0.89 2.56
CA MET A 27 7.04 1.28 1.68
C MET A 27 6.08 0.11 1.40
N ARG A 28 6.59 -1.10 1.17
CA ARG A 28 5.76 -2.30 1.00
C ARG A 28 5.01 -2.70 2.27
N GLY A 29 5.58 -2.47 3.45
CA GLY A 29 4.91 -2.68 4.74
C GLY A 29 3.79 -1.67 4.96
N LEU A 30 4.12 -0.38 4.84
CA LEU A 30 3.18 0.74 4.96
C LEU A 30 2.04 0.66 3.95
N GLY A 31 2.34 0.33 2.69
CA GLY A 31 1.35 0.22 1.63
C GLY A 31 0.34 -0.91 1.89
N ARG A 32 0.79 -2.04 2.43
CA ARG A 32 -0.11 -3.14 2.84
C ARG A 32 -0.99 -2.72 4.02
N GLY A 33 -0.41 -2.13 5.07
CA GLY A 33 -1.16 -1.63 6.22
C GLY A 33 -2.18 -0.55 5.85
N MET A 34 -1.80 0.39 4.99
CA MET A 34 -2.70 1.43 4.48
C MET A 34 -3.85 0.83 3.63
N ASN A 35 -3.57 -0.19 2.82
CA ASN A 35 -4.57 -0.85 2.00
C ASN A 35 -5.58 -1.65 2.85
N GLU A 36 -5.10 -2.36 3.87
CA GLU A 36 -5.95 -3.07 4.84
C GLU A 36 -6.77 -2.08 5.67
N PHE A 37 -6.16 -0.98 6.12
CA PHE A 37 -6.85 0.09 6.83
C PHE A 37 -7.95 0.72 5.96
N LYS A 38 -7.69 0.99 4.68
CA LYS A 38 -8.68 1.53 3.75
C LYS A 38 -9.86 0.58 3.56
N LYS A 39 -9.61 -0.72 3.37
CA LYS A 39 -10.64 -1.75 3.23
C LYS A 39 -11.50 -1.89 4.49
N ALA A 40 -10.88 -1.90 5.66
CA ALA A 40 -11.61 -1.94 6.92
C ALA A 40 -12.48 -0.69 7.09
N LYS A 41 -11.94 0.49 6.74
CA LYS A 41 -12.69 1.75 6.76
C LYS A 41 -13.89 1.72 5.82
N GLU A 42 -13.72 1.24 4.59
CA GLU A 42 -14.79 1.10 3.59
C GLU A 42 -15.87 0.12 4.04
N GLY A 43 -15.50 -1.05 4.58
CA GLY A 43 -16.47 -2.01 5.14
C GLY A 43 -17.28 -1.47 6.32
N LEU A 44 -16.67 -0.63 7.18
CA LEU A 44 -17.38 0.03 8.27
C LEU A 44 -18.39 1.08 7.79
N TYR A 45 -18.12 1.75 6.66
CA TYR A 45 -19.09 2.67 6.07
C TYR A 45 -20.21 1.91 5.35
N ASP A 46 -19.91 0.81 4.67
CA ASP A 46 -20.93 -0.05 4.05
C ASP A 46 -21.90 -0.65 5.09
N ASP A 47 -21.42 -1.03 6.28
CA ASP A 47 -22.26 -1.56 7.37
C ASP A 47 -23.21 -0.51 7.99
N LEU A 48 -22.94 0.79 7.80
CA LEU A 48 -23.79 1.89 8.28
C LEU A 48 -24.82 2.33 7.22
N ASP A 49 -24.64 1.93 5.96
CA ASP A 49 -25.42 2.38 4.80
C ASP A 49 -26.23 1.24 4.14
N ASP A 50 -26.43 0.09 4.80
CA ASP A 50 -27.14 -1.05 4.21
C ASP A 50 -28.65 -0.82 4.04
N ASN A 51 -28.97 -0.16 2.92
CA ASN A 51 -30.10 -0.44 2.06
C ASN A 51 -29.69 -0.52 0.58
N GLY A 52 -28.51 -1.05 0.25
CA GLY A 52 -28.20 -1.24 -1.17
C GLY A 52 -26.79 -1.60 -1.56
N LYS A 53 -26.56 -2.91 -1.75
CA LYS A 53 -25.72 -3.51 -2.80
C LYS A 53 -24.27 -3.01 -2.89
N LYS A 54 -23.33 -3.89 -2.54
CA LYS A 54 -22.41 -4.56 -3.50
C LYS A 54 -21.38 -5.43 -2.79
N THR A 55 -21.63 -6.73 -2.82
CA THR A 55 -20.56 -7.73 -2.82
C THR A 55 -19.83 -7.68 -4.17
N THR A 56 -18.63 -7.09 -4.22
CA THR A 56 -17.66 -7.38 -5.27
C THR A 56 -16.26 -7.57 -4.69
N LYS A 57 -15.84 -8.85 -4.68
CA LYS A 57 -14.50 -9.37 -4.36
C LYS A 57 -13.44 -8.82 -5.36
N PRO A 58 -12.12 -8.93 -5.10
CA PRO A 58 -11.44 -10.23 -5.22
C PRO A 58 -10.50 -10.53 -4.04
N THR A 59 -10.88 -11.55 -3.27
CA THR A 59 -9.91 -12.48 -2.66
C THR A 59 -9.26 -13.27 -3.79
N THR A 60 -7.93 -13.26 -3.80
CA THR A 60 -6.99 -14.29 -4.27
C THR A 60 -7.40 -15.16 -5.47
N PRO A 61 -6.63 -15.14 -6.58
CA PRO A 61 -6.78 -16.10 -7.68
C PRO A 61 -6.85 -17.52 -7.16
N ALA A 62 -7.93 -18.20 -7.52
CA ALA A 62 -8.01 -19.64 -7.49
C ALA A 62 -6.86 -20.22 -8.34
N GLU A 63 -5.91 -20.85 -7.66
CA GLU A 63 -5.13 -21.93 -8.25
C GLU A 63 -5.19 -23.12 -7.29
N GLU A 64 -6.37 -23.74 -7.23
CA GLU A 64 -6.53 -25.11 -6.77
C GLU A 64 -7.65 -25.78 -7.57
N ASN A 65 -7.36 -27.03 -7.97
CA ASN A 65 -8.14 -27.99 -8.75
C ASN A 65 -8.00 -27.84 -10.28
N LYS A 66 -7.66 -28.89 -11.06
CA LYS A 66 -8.04 -30.31 -10.89
C LYS A 66 -7.24 -31.13 -11.94
N LYS A 67 -6.58 -32.22 -11.54
CA LYS A 67 -6.88 -33.64 -11.86
C LYS A 67 -6.56 -34.11 -13.28
#